data_AF-K9XWA6-F1
#
_entry.id   AF-K9XWA6-F1
#
_cell.length_a   1.000
_cell.length_b   1.000
_cell.length_c   1.000
_cell.angle_alpha   90.00
_cell.angle_beta   90.00
_cell.angle_gamma   90.00
#
_symmetry.space_group_name_H-M   'P 1'
#
loop_
_entity.id
_entity.type
_entity.pdbx_description
1 polymer ?
#
loop_
_entity_poly.entity_id
_entity_poly.type
_entity_poly.pdbx_seq_one_letter_code
_entity_poly.pdbx_strand_id
1 'polypeptide(L)'
;MGEIQSAAVLTVDTIFTWQPNGYSIDCQCRLRIYKLSFDTAIVIASQLPEDSSIALNGMMLQLIHLVCYRFGLAPNKTMWIEHDPGWHPNKQEKYYEVILVWNEASWHKSSKHKIEQLLGQPL
;
A
#
# COMPACT_ATOMS: atom_id res chain seq x y z
N MET A 1 3.00 1.25 32.16
CA MET A 1 2.72 -0.08 31.60
C MET A 1 3.10 -0.01 30.13
N GLY A 2 4.15 -0.72 29.71
CA GLY A 2 4.53 -0.76 28.30
C GLY A 2 3.56 -1.66 27.55
N GLU A 3 2.88 -1.13 26.54
CA GLU A 3 2.08 -1.93 25.63
C GLU A 3 3.02 -2.90 24.91
N ILE A 4 2.74 -4.19 25.01
CA ILE A 4 3.35 -5.19 24.14
C ILE A 4 2.82 -4.86 22.75
N GLN A 5 3.62 -4.18 21.93
CA GLN A 5 3.33 -4.03 20.50
C GLN A 5 3.34 -5.43 19.90
N SER A 6 2.17 -6.03 19.76
CA SER A 6 1.99 -7.27 19.02
C SER A 6 2.42 -7.01 17.58
N ALA A 7 3.24 -7.90 17.02
CA ALA A 7 3.65 -7.79 15.62
C ALA A 7 2.41 -7.80 14.71
N ALA A 8 2.45 -7.00 13.64
CA ALA A 8 1.36 -6.90 12.70
C ALA A 8 1.15 -8.25 11.99
N VAL A 9 -0.11 -8.69 11.89
CA VAL A 9 -0.43 -9.98 11.25
C VAL A 9 -0.71 -9.75 9.77
N LEU A 10 0.05 -10.40 8.89
CA LEU A 10 -0.24 -10.42 7.46
C LEU A 10 -1.53 -11.21 7.22
N THR A 11 -2.57 -10.53 6.73
CA THR A 11 -3.90 -11.12 6.51
C THR A 11 -4.26 -11.27 5.05
N VAL A 12 -3.65 -10.47 4.17
CA VAL A 12 -3.83 -10.54 2.72
C VAL A 12 -2.47 -10.36 2.07
N ASP A 13 -2.15 -11.24 1.13
CA ASP A 13 -1.03 -11.10 0.19
C ASP A 13 -1.50 -11.65 -1.16
N THR A 14 -1.77 -10.75 -2.11
CA THR A 14 -2.38 -11.14 -3.38
C THR A 14 -2.01 -10.18 -4.51
N ILE A 15 -2.16 -10.64 -5.75
CA ILE A 15 -2.20 -9.74 -6.90
C ILE A 15 -3.59 -9.13 -6.96
N PHE A 16 -3.66 -7.84 -6.69
CA PHE A 16 -4.89 -7.07 -6.78
C PHE A 16 -5.01 -6.51 -8.18
N THR A 17 -6.08 -6.91 -8.88
CA THR A 17 -6.41 -6.44 -10.22
C THR A 17 -7.65 -5.56 -10.16
N TRP A 18 -7.65 -4.44 -10.87
CA TRP A 18 -8.82 -3.59 -11.04
C TRP A 18 -8.76 -2.87 -12.39
N GLN A 19 -9.94 -2.49 -12.89
CA GLN A 19 -10.04 -1.63 -14.06
C GLN A 19 -10.36 -0.20 -13.62
N PRO A 20 -9.48 0.77 -13.87
CA PRO A 20 -9.78 2.16 -13.57
C PRO A 20 -10.95 2.75 -14.35
N ASN A 21 -11.61 3.74 -13.76
CA ASN A 21 -12.70 4.44 -14.46
C ASN A 21 -12.12 5.25 -15.62
N GLY A 22 -12.63 5.03 -16.83
CA GLY A 22 -12.16 5.70 -18.04
C GLY A 22 -10.96 5.03 -18.72
N TYR A 23 -10.50 3.88 -18.23
CA TYR A 23 -9.45 3.10 -18.86
C TYR A 23 -10.00 1.76 -19.35
N SER A 24 -9.50 1.28 -20.50
CA SER A 24 -9.86 -0.01 -21.08
C SER A 24 -8.89 -1.13 -20.69
N ILE A 25 -7.94 -0.85 -19.79
CA ILE A 25 -6.91 -1.80 -19.38
C ILE A 25 -7.02 -2.09 -17.90
N ASP A 26 -6.78 -3.35 -17.55
CA ASP A 26 -6.64 -3.76 -16.16
C ASP A 26 -5.30 -3.25 -15.60
N CYS A 27 -5.33 -2.75 -14.38
CA CYS A 27 -4.16 -2.43 -13.58
C CYS A 27 -3.94 -3.51 -12.54
N GLN A 28 -2.68 -3.76 -12.22
CA GLN A 28 -2.29 -4.76 -11.23
C GLN A 28 -1.25 -4.23 -10.25
N CYS A 29 -1.38 -4.65 -8.99
CA CYS A 29 -0.35 -4.46 -7.97
C CYS A 29 -0.31 -5.67 -7.04
N ARG A 30 0.83 -5.93 -6.39
CA ARG A 30 0.83 -6.84 -5.23
C ARG A 30 0.36 -6.06 -4.01
N LEU A 31 -0.74 -6.51 -3.43
CA LEU A 31 -1.35 -5.92 -2.25
C LEU A 31 -1.04 -6.78 -1.03
N ARG A 32 -0.41 -6.18 -0.02
CA ARG A 32 -0.20 -6.78 1.30
C ARG A 32 -0.95 -5.99 2.37
N ILE A 33 -1.77 -6.65 3.19
CA ILE A 33 -2.56 -6.02 4.26
C ILE A 33 -2.15 -6.64 5.60
N TYR A 34 -1.57 -5.81 6.45
CA TYR A 34 -1.15 -6.16 7.80
C TYR A 34 -2.13 -5.55 8.80
N LYS A 35 -2.73 -6.38 9.65
CA LYS A 35 -3.61 -5.93 10.74
C LYS A 35 -2.77 -5.64 11.99
N LEU A 36 -2.90 -4.43 12.51
CA LEU A 36 -2.29 -3.99 13.77
C LEU A 36 -3.29 -4.16 14.94
N SER A 37 -4.56 -3.89 14.68
CA SER A 37 -5.68 -4.14 15.58
C SER A 37 -6.89 -4.60 14.76
N PHE A 38 -8.05 -4.74 15.40
CA PHE A 38 -9.31 -4.99 14.71
C PHE A 38 -9.63 -3.90 13.67
N ASP A 39 -9.38 -2.63 14.01
CA ASP A 39 -9.78 -1.46 13.23
C ASP A 39 -8.63 -0.71 12.55
N THR A 40 -7.37 -1.08 12.81
CA THR A 40 -6.19 -0.46 12.20
C THR A 40 -5.40 -1.44 11.34
N ALA A 41 -4.90 -0.94 10.21
CA ALA A 41 -4.14 -1.74 9.25
C ALA A 41 -3.03 -0.93 8.57
N ILE A 42 -1.99 -1.62 8.11
CA ILE A 42 -1.03 -1.11 7.14
C ILE A 42 -1.29 -1.84 5.82
N VAL A 43 -1.46 -1.08 4.74
CA VAL A 43 -1.62 -1.62 3.38
C VAL A 43 -0.41 -1.21 2.56
N ILE A 44 0.24 -2.19 1.94
CA ILE A 44 1.37 -1.98 1.03
C ILE A 44 0.93 -2.38 -0.37
N ALA A 45 0.85 -1.40 -1.27
CA ALA A 45 0.62 -1.60 -2.69
C ALA A 45 1.96 -1.54 -3.42
N SER A 46 2.41 -2.68 -3.94
CA SER A 46 3.70 -2.81 -4.64
C SER A 46 3.51 -2.90 -6.14
N GLN A 47 4.28 -2.11 -6.89
CA GLN A 47 4.29 -2.19 -8.36
C GLN A 47 4.85 -3.53 -8.85
N LEU A 48 4.22 -4.10 -9.87
CA LEU A 48 4.68 -5.33 -10.52
C LEU A 48 5.69 -5.02 -11.64
N PRO A 49 6.65 -5.91 -11.92
CA PRO A 49 7.68 -5.70 -12.94
C PRO A 49 7.13 -5.60 -14.36
N GLU A 50 6.04 -6.31 -14.65
CA GLU A 50 5.43 -6.38 -15.99
C GLU A 50 4.43 -5.25 -16.25
N ASP A 51 3.93 -4.59 -15.19
CA ASP A 51 2.93 -3.54 -15.29
C ASP A 51 3.62 -2.15 -15.31
N SER A 52 4.29 -1.89 -16.43
CA SER A 52 5.00 -0.63 -16.70
C SER A 52 4.09 0.45 -17.29
N SER A 53 2.83 0.11 -17.58
CA SER A 53 1.94 0.97 -18.37
C SER A 53 1.28 2.09 -17.56
N ILE A 54 1.02 1.87 -16.27
CA ILE A 54 0.41 2.87 -15.39
C ILE A 54 1.14 2.87 -14.04
N ALA A 55 1.72 4.02 -13.68
CA ALA A 55 2.31 4.22 -12.35
C ALA A 55 1.18 4.28 -11.29
N LEU A 56 1.40 3.62 -10.15
CA LEU A 56 0.43 3.59 -9.05
C LEU A 56 0.08 4.98 -8.52
N ASN A 57 1.02 5.92 -8.59
CA ASN A 57 0.85 7.30 -8.12
C ASN A 57 -0.40 8.01 -8.71
N GLY A 58 -0.75 7.76 -9.97
CA GLY A 58 -1.92 8.38 -10.61
C GLY A 58 -3.25 7.76 -10.19
N MET A 59 -3.20 6.53 -9.67
CA MET A 59 -4.39 5.69 -9.42
C MET A 59 -4.61 5.41 -7.94
N MET A 60 -3.73 5.90 -7.08
CA MET A 60 -3.69 5.53 -5.67
C MET A 60 -5.00 5.85 -4.93
N LEU A 61 -5.62 7.00 -5.20
CA LEU A 61 -6.89 7.35 -4.57
C LEU A 61 -8.01 6.35 -4.93
N GLN A 62 -8.10 5.98 -6.21
CA GLN A 62 -9.07 5.00 -6.67
C GLN A 62 -8.78 3.61 -6.07
N LEU A 63 -7.50 3.21 -6.05
CA LEU A 63 -7.06 1.96 -5.45
C LEU A 63 -7.44 1.89 -3.96
N ILE A 64 -7.20 2.97 -3.21
CA ILE A 64 -7.56 3.06 -1.78
C ILE A 64 -9.05 2.83 -1.60
N HIS A 65 -9.90 3.53 -2.36
CA HIS A 65 -11.35 3.36 -2.25
C HIS A 65 -11.79 1.91 -2.56
N LEU A 66 -11.25 1.29 -3.60
CA LEU A 66 -11.58 -0.08 -3.97
C LEU A 66 -11.12 -1.10 -2.93
N VAL A 67 -9.90 -0.95 -2.41
CA VAL A 67 -9.35 -1.84 -1.37
C VAL A 67 -10.12 -1.65 -0.06
N CYS A 68 -10.42 -0.41 0.34
CA CYS A 68 -11.27 -0.14 1.50
C CYS A 68 -12.64 -0.80 1.38
N TYR A 69 -13.29 -0.64 0.23
CA TYR A 69 -14.59 -1.27 -0.05
C TYR A 69 -14.51 -2.80 0.00
N ARG A 70 -13.52 -3.40 -0.67
CA ARG A 70 -13.40 -4.86 -0.79
C ARG A 70 -13.02 -5.56 0.51
N PHE A 71 -12.16 -4.93 1.32
CA PHE A 71 -11.60 -5.54 2.53
C PHE A 71 -12.17 -4.96 3.84
N GLY A 72 -13.20 -4.10 3.75
CA GLY A 72 -13.84 -3.50 4.92
C GLY A 72 -12.88 -2.65 5.76
N LEU A 73 -11.99 -1.89 5.12
CA LEU A 73 -11.03 -1.03 5.80
C LEU A 73 -11.56 0.40 5.87
N ALA A 74 -11.33 1.06 7.00
CA ALA A 74 -11.58 2.50 7.14
C ALA A 74 -10.37 3.28 6.58
N PRO A 75 -10.55 4.16 5.56
CA PRO A 75 -9.44 4.89 4.94
C PRO A 75 -8.60 5.69 5.95
N ASN A 76 -9.25 6.29 6.95
CA ASN A 76 -8.63 7.11 7.99
C ASN A 76 -8.01 6.30 9.15
N LYS A 77 -8.21 4.98 9.18
CA LYS A 77 -7.55 4.07 10.14
C LYS A 77 -6.55 3.13 9.45
N THR A 78 -6.25 3.39 8.19
CA THR A 78 -5.35 2.58 7.38
C THR A 78 -4.15 3.43 6.99
N MET A 79 -2.96 2.97 7.33
CA MET A 79 -1.73 3.53 6.79
C MET A 79 -1.47 2.92 5.42
N TRP A 80 -1.25 3.78 4.43
CA TRP A 80 -1.03 3.37 3.05
C TRP A 80 0.42 3.56 2.67
N ILE A 81 1.01 2.52 2.09
CA ILE A 81 2.37 2.51 1.60
C ILE A 81 2.34 2.17 0.11
N GLU A 82 2.82 3.07 -0.73
CA GLU A 82 3.20 2.77 -2.10
C GLU A 82 4.64 2.25 -2.12
N HIS A 83 4.86 1.14 -2.79
CA HIS A 83 6.17 0.49 -2.91
C HIS A 83 6.55 0.34 -4.39
N ASP A 84 7.63 1.00 -4.78
CA ASP A 84 8.32 0.82 -6.07
C ASP A 84 9.54 -0.07 -5.82
N PRO A 85 9.55 -1.34 -6.27
CA PRO A 85 10.66 -2.25 -6.02
C PRO A 85 11.96 -1.88 -6.76
N GLY A 86 11.91 -0.92 -7.69
CA GLY A 86 13.09 -0.51 -8.44
C GLY A 86 13.55 -1.52 -9.49
N TRP A 87 12.62 -2.21 -10.17
CA TRP A 87 12.91 -3.29 -11.14
C TRP A 87 13.83 -2.90 -12.30
N HIS A 88 13.98 -1.61 -12.61
CA HIS A 88 14.85 -1.15 -13.69
C HIS A 88 16.30 -1.01 -13.25
N PRO A 89 17.27 -1.31 -14.13
CA PRO A 89 18.68 -1.00 -13.88
C PRO A 89 18.81 0.48 -13.48
N ASN A 90 19.47 0.73 -12.34
CA ASN A 90 19.67 2.06 -11.73
C ASN A 90 18.48 2.65 -10.97
N LYS A 91 17.35 1.96 -10.84
CA LYS A 91 16.31 2.35 -9.88
C LYS A 91 16.57 1.66 -8.54
N GLN A 92 16.46 2.43 -7.47
CA GLN A 92 16.47 1.91 -6.10
C GLN A 92 15.04 1.61 -5.66
N GLU A 93 14.88 0.62 -4.79
CA GLU A 93 13.65 0.36 -4.05
C GLU A 93 13.22 1.62 -3.28
N LYS A 94 11.93 1.96 -3.33
CA LYS A 94 11.37 3.13 -2.67
C LYS A 94 10.04 2.81 -2.01
N TYR A 95 9.83 3.44 -0.87
CA TYR A 95 8.59 3.39 -0.12
C TYR A 95 8.06 4.82 0.10
N TYR A 96 6.76 4.98 -0.05
CA TYR A 96 6.08 6.24 0.18
C TYR A 96 4.85 6.02 1.08
N GLU A 97 4.80 6.74 2.19
CA GLU A 97 3.58 6.90 2.97
C GLU A 97 2.60 7.79 2.19
N VAL A 98 1.41 7.26 1.92
CA VAL A 98 0.35 7.96 1.22
C VAL A 98 -0.63 8.49 2.25
N ILE A 99 -0.74 9.83 2.31
CA ILE A 99 -1.63 10.55 3.21
C ILE A 99 -2.79 11.09 2.39
N LEU A 100 -4.02 10.84 2.85
CA LEU A 100 -5.22 11.41 2.26
C LEU A 100 -5.60 12.71 2.97
N VAL A 101 -5.62 13.83 2.25
CA VAL A 101 -6.05 15.14 2.76
C VAL A 101 -7.08 15.70 1.80
N TRP A 102 -8.29 15.99 2.28
CA TRP A 102 -9.37 16.59 1.47
C TRP A 102 -9.63 15.89 0.11
N ASN A 103 -9.58 14.56 0.09
CA ASN A 103 -9.75 13.73 -1.11
C ASN A 103 -8.60 13.84 -2.14
N GLU A 104 -7.45 14.33 -1.72
CA GLU A 104 -6.19 14.29 -2.47
C GLU A 104 -5.21 13.35 -1.78
N ALA A 105 -4.34 12.72 -2.58
CA ALA A 105 -3.25 11.90 -2.08
C ALA A 105 -1.96 12.74 -2.05
N SER A 106 -1.21 12.61 -0.95
CA SER A 106 0.12 13.20 -0.77
C SER A 106 1.12 12.11 -0.41
N TRP A 107 2.33 12.18 -0.95
CA TRP A 107 3.36 11.16 -0.78
C TRP A 107 4.51 11.68 0.07
N HIS A 108 4.82 10.95 1.12
CA HIS A 108 5.96 11.20 1.98
C HIS A 108 6.93 10.03 1.87
N LYS A 109 8.18 10.31 1.48
CA LYS A 109 9.19 9.26 1.39
C LYS A 109 9.37 8.61 2.77
N SER A 110 9.33 7.28 2.79
CA SER A 110 9.57 6.46 3.96
C SER A 110 10.76 5.52 3.72
N SER A 111 11.27 4.91 4.78
CA SER A 111 12.33 3.91 4.69
C SER A 111 11.77 2.52 4.95
N LYS A 112 12.34 1.50 4.30
CA LYS A 112 12.02 0.09 4.56
C LYS A 112 12.11 -0.21 6.06
N HIS A 113 13.19 0.23 6.71
CA HIS A 113 13.41 0.05 8.14
C HIS A 113 12.29 0.62 9.02
N LYS A 114 11.80 1.84 8.72
CA LYS A 114 10.67 2.43 9.46
C LYS A 114 9.41 1.57 9.34
N ILE A 115 9.13 1.04 8.14
CA ILE A 115 7.95 0.22 7.91
C ILE A 115 8.08 -1.13 8.61
N GLU A 116 9.24 -1.77 8.54
CA GLU A 116 9.51 -3.02 9.27
C GLU A 116 9.39 -2.85 10.79
N GLN A 117 9.83 -1.71 11.33
CA GLN A 117 9.64 -1.37 12.74
C GLN A 117 8.15 -1.24 13.10
N LEU A 118 7.35 -0.60 12.25
CA LEU A 118 5.90 -0.49 12.45
C LEU A 118 5.18 -1.84 12.37
N LEU A 119 5.67 -2.74 11.51
CA LEU A 119 5.12 -4.07 11.35
C LEU A 119 5.61 -5.04 12.44
N GLY A 120 6.74 -4.77 13.09
CA GLY A 120 7.41 -5.69 14.00
C GLY A 120 8.01 -6.91 13.29
N GLN A 121 8.19 -6.86 11.96
CA GLN A 121 8.72 -7.96 11.14
C GLN A 121 9.32 -7.46 9.81
N PRO A 122 10.22 -8.24 9.16
CA PRO A 122 10.79 -7.91 7.86
C PRO A 122 9.77 -7.90 6.71
N LEU A 123 10.07 -7.12 5.67
CA LEU A 123 9.26 -6.98 4.43
C LEU A 123 9.79 -7.72 3.22
#